data_AF-A0A4R3U753-F1
#
_entry.id   AF-A0A4R3U753-F1
#
_cell.length_a   1.000
_cell.length_b   1.000
_cell.length_c   1.000
_cell.angle_alpha   90.00
_cell.angle_beta   90.00
_cell.angle_gamma   90.00
#
_symmetry.space_group_name_H-M   'P 1'
#
loop_
_entity.id
_entity.type
_entity.pdbx_description
1 polymer ?
#
loop_
_entity_poly.entity_id
_entity_poly.type
_entity_poly.pdbx_seq_one_letter_code
_entity_poly.pdbx_strand_id
1 'polypeptide(L)'
;MTGPELETFSTEINGGASIGATLIFQFINLAKAMVEQQRPWMLLRNTDTTKSVATASTWQTAIDLSTVERFNRFYGETPIKLFDGTSGIQYFRQVPFDRRLEYRDTSGTFVYDEANKLLYLNGTVSFAGTLYIDHIKDSPEITNDDSSSWMFPSWVHPLLGFYAVAINKGGVDYDDINARMAPDNRAQANAIIKMLEGWDNEKQLQSQQNTDPYQEGDGDRPGAINL
;
A
#
# COMPACT_ATOMS: atom_id res chain seq x y z
N MET A 1 14.26 -12.96 -5.88
CA MET A 1 15.02 -13.26 -4.66
C MET A 1 14.07 -13.75 -3.59
N THR A 2 14.27 -14.98 -3.14
CA THR A 2 13.62 -15.58 -1.96
C THR A 2 14.21 -15.01 -0.68
N GLY A 3 13.61 -15.35 0.47
CA GLY A 3 14.15 -15.01 1.78
C GLY A 3 15.61 -15.43 1.99
N PRO A 4 15.95 -16.72 1.76
CA PRO A 4 17.34 -17.20 1.86
C PRO A 4 18.31 -16.51 0.90
N GLU A 5 17.88 -16.20 -0.32
CA GLU A 5 18.70 -15.44 -1.29
C GLU A 5 18.99 -14.02 -0.80
N LEU A 6 18.02 -13.36 -0.15
CA LEU A 6 18.19 -12.04 0.45
C LEU A 6 19.12 -12.05 1.67
N GLU A 7 19.05 -13.08 2.52
CA GLU A 7 19.97 -13.27 3.65
C GLU A 7 21.40 -13.46 3.15
N THR A 8 21.60 -14.29 2.13
CA THR A 8 22.90 -14.53 1.50
C THR A 8 23.46 -13.24 0.91
N PHE A 9 22.67 -12.53 0.10
CA PHE A 9 23.06 -11.25 -0.49
C PHE A 9 23.42 -10.21 0.59
N SER A 10 22.63 -10.12 1.66
CA SER A 10 22.89 -9.19 2.76
C SER A 10 24.20 -9.49 3.48
N THR A 11 24.55 -10.77 3.64
CA THR A 11 25.82 -11.19 4.24
C THR A 11 27.01 -10.83 3.35
N GLU A 12 26.88 -11.03 2.04
CA GLU A 12 27.93 -10.68 1.06
C GLU A 12 28.25 -9.18 1.06
N ILE A 13 27.22 -8.31 1.00
CA ILE A 13 27.43 -6.85 1.02
C ILE A 13 27.83 -6.32 2.41
N ASN A 14 27.71 -7.15 3.46
CA ASN A 14 28.21 -6.87 4.80
C ASN A 14 29.64 -7.37 5.02
N GLY A 15 30.39 -7.64 3.94
CA GLY A 15 31.78 -8.08 4.01
C GLY A 15 31.94 -9.51 4.57
N GLY A 16 30.90 -10.33 4.45
CA GLY A 16 30.87 -11.70 4.98
C GLY A 16 30.54 -11.80 6.48
N ALA A 17 30.31 -10.68 7.16
CA ALA A 17 29.88 -10.68 8.56
C ALA A 17 28.39 -11.08 8.65
N SER A 18 28.11 -12.21 9.30
CA SER A 18 26.75 -12.71 9.47
C SER A 18 25.95 -11.83 10.43
N ILE A 19 24.74 -11.44 10.03
CA ILE A 19 23.72 -10.88 10.92
C ILE A 19 22.84 -12.06 11.34
N GLY A 20 22.47 -12.15 12.62
CA GLY A 20 21.62 -13.25 13.08
C GLY A 20 20.30 -13.31 12.30
N ALA A 21 19.89 -14.51 11.87
CA ALA A 21 18.75 -14.73 10.98
C ALA A 21 17.48 -13.96 11.40
N THR A 22 17.11 -14.01 12.68
CA THR A 22 15.94 -13.26 13.18
C THR A 22 16.07 -11.75 12.97
N LEU A 23 17.25 -11.19 13.24
CA LEU A 23 17.49 -9.76 13.15
C LEU A 23 17.56 -9.27 11.70
N ILE A 24 18.18 -10.05 10.80
CA ILE A 24 18.23 -9.67 9.38
C ILE A 24 16.83 -9.63 8.75
N PHE A 25 15.96 -10.61 9.05
CA PHE A 25 14.59 -10.58 8.53
C PHE A 25 13.75 -9.44 9.15
N GLN A 26 14.02 -9.03 10.39
CA GLN A 26 13.41 -7.82 10.96
C GLN A 26 13.84 -6.56 10.18
N PHE A 27 15.12 -6.43 9.85
CA PHE A 27 15.60 -5.30 9.06
C PHE A 27 15.12 -5.32 7.61
N ILE A 28 15.04 -6.50 6.99
CA ILE A 28 14.47 -6.68 5.64
C ILE A 28 13.00 -6.27 5.64
N ASN A 29 12.20 -6.72 6.61
CA ASN A 29 10.78 -6.34 6.68
C ASN A 29 10.58 -4.86 7.00
N LEU A 30 11.45 -4.25 7.82
CA LEU A 30 11.45 -2.80 8.03
C LEU A 30 11.78 -2.05 6.74
N ALA A 31 12.82 -2.45 6.02
CA ALA A 31 13.19 -1.88 4.73
C ALA A 31 12.04 -1.98 3.72
N LYS A 32 11.39 -3.15 3.67
CA LYS A 32 10.22 -3.42 2.84
C LYS A 32 9.09 -2.45 3.17
N ALA A 33 8.73 -2.33 4.45
CA ALA A 33 7.71 -1.40 4.90
C ALA A 33 8.06 0.06 4.53
N MET A 34 9.32 0.47 4.70
CA MET A 34 9.75 1.81 4.30
C MET A 34 9.53 2.06 2.81
N VAL A 35 9.89 1.12 1.93
CA VAL A 35 9.69 1.28 0.48
C VAL A 35 8.21 1.26 0.13
N GLU A 36 7.42 0.34 0.69
CA GLU A 36 5.97 0.26 0.44
C GLU A 36 5.22 1.52 0.88
N GLN A 37 5.66 2.18 1.95
CA GLN A 37 5.04 3.40 2.44
C GLN A 37 5.38 4.67 1.65
N GLN A 38 6.49 4.69 0.90
CA GLN A 38 6.96 5.89 0.17
C GLN A 38 5.91 6.48 -0.77
N ARG A 39 5.11 5.64 -1.42
CA ARG A 39 4.05 6.08 -2.35
C ARG A 39 2.98 5.01 -2.53
N PRO A 40 1.79 5.36 -3.05
CA PRO A 40 0.73 4.38 -3.36
C PRO A 40 1.05 3.62 -4.65
N TRP A 41 2.00 2.67 -4.57
CA TRP A 41 2.43 1.81 -5.66
C TRP A 41 1.24 1.11 -6.34
N MET A 42 1.19 1.12 -7.66
CA MET A 42 0.12 0.49 -8.46
C MET A 42 -0.07 -0.98 -8.12
N LEU A 43 1.05 -1.69 -7.94
CA LEU A 43 1.07 -3.12 -7.63
C LEU A 43 0.39 -3.46 -6.28
N LEU A 44 0.36 -2.51 -5.35
CA LEU A 44 -0.21 -2.66 -4.02
C LEU A 44 -1.66 -2.17 -3.94
N ARG A 45 -2.22 -1.61 -5.02
CA ARG A 45 -3.63 -1.21 -5.05
C ARG A 45 -4.50 -2.45 -5.11
N ASN A 46 -5.56 -2.45 -4.31
CA ASN A 46 -6.51 -3.54 -4.24
C ASN A 46 -7.92 -2.99 -3.97
N THR A 47 -8.93 -3.69 -4.46
CA THR A 47 -10.34 -3.39 -4.16
C THR A 47 -10.93 -4.57 -3.43
N ASP A 48 -11.34 -4.37 -2.17
CA ASP A 48 -12.05 -5.39 -1.39
C ASP A 48 -13.56 -5.26 -1.62
N THR A 49 -14.23 -6.40 -1.81
CA THR A 49 -15.69 -6.49 -2.00
C THR A 49 -16.36 -7.42 -0.99
N THR A 50 -15.68 -7.74 0.11
CA THR A 50 -16.16 -8.70 1.11
C THR A 50 -17.16 -8.12 2.08
N LYS A 51 -17.32 -6.79 2.09
CA LYS A 51 -18.17 -6.04 3.00
C LYS A 51 -19.47 -5.61 2.33
N SER A 52 -20.55 -5.60 3.09
CA SER A 52 -21.86 -5.13 2.65
C SER A 52 -22.50 -4.29 3.74
N VAL A 53 -23.47 -3.47 3.34
CA VAL A 53 -24.25 -2.62 4.23
C VAL A 53 -25.73 -2.74 3.93
N ALA A 54 -26.55 -2.61 4.97
CA ALA A 54 -28.00 -2.55 4.86
C ALA A 54 -28.48 -1.10 4.84
N THR A 55 -29.67 -0.84 4.30
CA THR A 55 -30.30 0.49 4.28
C THR A 55 -30.50 1.10 5.68
N ALA A 56 -30.64 0.25 6.71
CA ALA A 56 -30.77 0.70 8.10
C ALA A 56 -29.42 1.03 8.78
N SER A 57 -28.29 0.89 8.09
CA SER A 57 -26.99 1.22 8.64
C SER A 57 -26.90 2.73 8.88
N THR A 58 -26.41 3.09 10.06
CA THR A 58 -26.23 4.50 10.46
C THR A 58 -24.76 4.76 10.78
N TRP A 59 -24.43 6.01 11.11
CA TRP A 59 -23.12 6.38 11.63
C TRP A 59 -22.70 5.61 12.89
N GLN A 60 -23.61 4.92 13.58
CA GLN A 60 -23.33 4.05 14.73
C GLN A 60 -23.03 2.61 14.34
N THR A 61 -23.42 2.18 13.15
CA THR A 61 -23.21 0.81 12.65
C THR A 61 -21.75 0.64 12.27
N ALA A 62 -21.03 -0.17 13.04
CA ALA A 62 -19.64 -0.50 12.77
C ALA A 62 -19.53 -1.56 11.68
N ILE A 63 -18.60 -1.34 10.75
CA ILE A 63 -18.21 -2.31 9.72
C ILE A 63 -16.78 -2.72 10.03
N ASP A 64 -16.60 -3.97 10.42
CA ASP A 64 -15.29 -4.50 10.78
C ASP A 64 -14.42 -4.69 9.53
N LEU A 65 -13.31 -3.96 9.43
CA LEU A 65 -12.31 -4.09 8.38
C LEU A 65 -11.11 -4.95 8.79
N SER A 66 -11.07 -5.50 10.01
CA SER A 66 -9.97 -6.38 10.45
C SER A 66 -9.86 -7.66 9.61
N THR A 67 -10.95 -8.06 8.95
CA THR A 67 -10.96 -9.21 8.04
C THR A 67 -10.58 -8.85 6.60
N VAL A 68 -10.35 -7.57 6.28
CA VAL A 68 -9.84 -7.17 4.96
C VAL A 68 -8.36 -7.52 4.92
N GLU A 69 -7.99 -8.42 4.01
CA GLU A 69 -6.64 -8.97 3.97
C GLU A 69 -5.60 -7.86 3.74
N ARG A 70 -4.69 -7.72 4.72
CA ARG A 70 -3.54 -6.80 4.68
C ARG A 70 -3.92 -5.35 4.34
N PHE A 71 -5.07 -4.91 4.81
CA PHE A 71 -5.47 -3.52 4.75
C PHE A 71 -4.41 -2.63 5.41
N ASN A 72 -3.80 -1.72 4.65
CA ASN A 72 -2.91 -0.70 5.18
C ASN A 72 -3.64 0.65 5.31
N ARG A 73 -3.99 1.25 4.17
CA ARG A 73 -4.62 2.57 4.09
C ARG A 73 -5.54 2.67 2.89
N PHE A 74 -6.55 3.53 2.99
CA PHE A 74 -7.42 3.86 1.85
C PHE A 74 -6.66 4.51 0.69
N TYR A 75 -7.17 4.32 -0.52
CA TYR A 75 -6.58 4.87 -1.73
C TYR A 75 -7.59 5.65 -2.56
N GLY A 76 -7.25 6.90 -2.92
CA GLY A 76 -8.07 7.80 -3.73
C GLY A 76 -8.95 8.76 -2.92
N GLU A 77 -9.63 9.68 -3.61
CA GLU A 77 -10.50 10.68 -2.97
C GLU A 77 -11.82 10.08 -2.46
N THR A 78 -12.35 9.10 -3.20
CA THR A 78 -13.58 8.36 -2.88
C THR A 78 -13.28 6.87 -2.77
N PRO A 79 -12.50 6.45 -1.74
CA PRO A 79 -11.98 5.09 -1.64
C PRO A 79 -13.06 4.05 -1.35
N ILE A 80 -14.29 4.46 -1.02
CA ILE A 80 -15.40 3.56 -0.75
C ILE A 80 -16.53 3.87 -1.72
N LYS A 81 -17.00 2.82 -2.39
CA LYS A 81 -18.15 2.87 -3.30
C LYS A 81 -19.15 1.82 -2.84
N LEU A 82 -20.42 2.20 -2.72
CA LEU A 82 -21.51 1.29 -2.43
C LEU A 82 -22.25 1.00 -3.73
N PHE A 83 -22.36 -0.28 -4.09
CA PHE A 83 -23.03 -0.74 -5.29
C PHE A 83 -24.24 -1.60 -4.95
N ASP A 84 -25.39 -1.28 -5.54
CA ASP A 84 -26.67 -1.97 -5.31
C ASP A 84 -26.78 -3.33 -6.01
N GLY A 85 -25.82 -3.68 -6.88
CA GLY A 85 -25.86 -4.88 -7.72
C GLY A 85 -26.48 -4.66 -9.11
N THR A 86 -26.99 -3.46 -9.40
CA THR A 86 -27.65 -3.10 -10.64
C THR A 86 -27.03 -1.87 -11.31
N SER A 87 -27.26 -0.67 -10.77
CA SER A 87 -26.84 0.60 -11.39
C SER A 87 -26.59 1.73 -10.39
N GLY A 88 -27.12 1.62 -9.17
CA GLY A 88 -26.89 2.58 -8.11
C GLY A 88 -25.46 2.46 -7.59
N ILE A 89 -24.68 3.53 -7.76
CA ILE A 89 -23.36 3.69 -7.14
C ILE A 89 -23.38 4.93 -6.26
N GLN A 90 -23.07 4.75 -4.98
CA GLN A 90 -22.86 5.86 -4.04
C GLN A 90 -21.39 5.93 -3.62
N TYR A 91 -20.79 7.10 -3.77
CA TYR A 91 -19.39 7.35 -3.43
C TYR A 91 -19.27 7.95 -2.03
N PHE A 92 -18.23 7.54 -1.29
CA PHE A 92 -17.96 8.05 0.04
C PHE A 92 -16.56 8.64 0.15
N ARG A 93 -16.48 9.85 0.71
CA ARG A 93 -15.22 10.52 1.05
C ARG A 93 -14.87 10.32 2.53
N GLN A 94 -13.59 10.12 2.83
CA GLN A 94 -13.13 10.01 4.21
C GLN A 94 -13.21 11.36 4.92
N VAL A 95 -13.64 11.36 6.18
CA VAL A 95 -13.50 12.48 7.12
C VAL A 95 -12.72 12.03 8.36
N PRO A 96 -12.01 12.95 9.06
CA PRO A 96 -11.25 12.61 10.26
C PRO A 96 -12.12 11.98 11.33
N PHE A 97 -11.58 10.99 12.04
CA PHE A 97 -12.32 10.24 13.07
C PHE A 97 -12.85 11.15 14.19
N ASP A 98 -12.07 12.14 14.60
CA ASP A 98 -12.44 13.09 15.65
C ASP A 98 -13.68 13.93 15.28
N ARG A 99 -13.96 14.10 13.99
CA ARG A 99 -15.09 14.88 13.48
C ARG A 99 -16.33 14.04 13.22
N ARG A 100 -16.34 12.76 13.64
CA ARG A 100 -17.47 11.84 13.41
C ARG A 100 -18.82 12.39 13.86
N LEU A 101 -18.87 13.06 15.01
CA LEU A 101 -20.13 13.61 15.53
C LEU A 101 -20.65 14.78 14.67
N GLU A 102 -19.75 15.59 14.10
CA GLU A 102 -20.10 16.72 13.23
C GLU A 102 -20.67 16.25 11.90
N TYR A 103 -20.10 15.18 11.34
CA TYR A 103 -20.49 14.64 10.05
C TYR A 103 -21.54 13.54 10.12
N ARG A 104 -22.07 13.19 11.31
CA ARG A 104 -22.96 12.04 11.51
C ARG A 104 -24.17 11.99 10.57
N ASP A 105 -24.70 13.16 10.19
CA ASP A 105 -25.88 13.32 9.33
C ASP A 105 -25.50 13.70 7.89
N THR A 106 -24.20 13.76 7.56
CA THR A 106 -23.69 14.13 6.24
C THR A 106 -23.48 12.88 5.38
N SER A 107 -24.43 12.63 4.47
CA SER A 107 -24.35 11.53 3.50
C SER A 107 -23.13 11.62 2.59
N GLY A 108 -22.66 10.47 2.10
CA GLY A 108 -21.48 10.40 1.21
C GLY A 108 -20.15 10.65 1.92
N THR A 109 -20.14 10.56 3.25
CA THR A 109 -18.90 10.61 4.03
C THR A 109 -18.76 9.36 4.90
N PHE A 110 -17.53 9.01 5.26
CA PHE A 110 -17.25 7.93 6.18
C PHE A 110 -16.12 8.28 7.14
N VAL A 111 -16.11 7.59 8.27
CA VAL A 111 -15.09 7.68 9.29
C VAL A 111 -14.44 6.31 9.48
N TYR A 112 -13.14 6.30 9.71
CA TYR A 112 -12.39 5.08 10.00
C TYR A 112 -11.66 5.18 11.33
N ASP A 113 -11.91 4.21 12.20
CA ASP A 113 -11.16 3.97 13.43
C ASP A 113 -9.99 3.05 13.13
N GLU A 114 -8.80 3.63 13.00
CA GLU A 114 -7.60 2.90 12.62
C GLU A 114 -7.10 1.93 13.71
N ALA A 115 -7.38 2.23 14.98
CA ALA A 115 -6.96 1.40 16.11
C ALA A 115 -7.80 0.13 16.20
N ASN A 116 -9.13 0.27 16.06
CA ASN A 116 -10.06 -0.87 16.14
C ASN A 116 -10.37 -1.49 14.77
N LYS A 117 -9.85 -0.92 13.68
CA LYS A 117 -10.13 -1.32 12.29
C LYS A 117 -11.62 -1.30 11.96
N LEU A 118 -12.35 -0.30 12.47
CA LEU A 118 -13.80 -0.16 12.27
C LEU A 118 -14.11 1.00 11.34
N LEU A 119 -14.94 0.74 10.34
CA LEU A 119 -15.48 1.71 9.41
C LEU A 119 -16.91 2.11 9.82
N TYR A 120 -17.23 3.39 9.68
CA TYR A 120 -18.56 3.94 9.94
C TYR A 120 -18.99 4.81 8.76
N LEU A 121 -20.16 4.50 8.17
CA LEU A 121 -20.75 5.33 7.13
C LEU A 121 -21.62 6.41 7.76
N ASN A 122 -21.40 7.67 7.39
CA ASN A 122 -22.18 8.78 7.90
C ASN A 122 -23.41 9.05 7.02
N GLY A 123 -24.38 9.74 7.63
CA GLY A 123 -25.68 10.04 7.01
C GLY A 123 -26.51 8.78 6.86
N THR A 124 -27.52 8.87 5.99
CA THR A 124 -28.39 7.75 5.66
C THR A 124 -27.83 7.01 4.44
N VAL A 125 -27.71 5.69 4.55
CA VAL A 125 -27.36 4.81 3.43
C VAL A 125 -28.60 4.66 2.54
N SER A 126 -28.48 5.07 1.27
CA SER A 126 -29.63 5.17 0.35
C SER A 126 -30.21 3.82 -0.06
N PHE A 127 -29.38 2.77 -0.11
CA PHE A 127 -29.75 1.41 -0.49
C PHE A 127 -28.80 0.38 0.13
N ALA A 128 -29.27 -0.86 0.30
CA ALA A 128 -28.40 -1.95 0.70
C ALA A 128 -27.50 -2.38 -0.48
N GLY A 129 -26.27 -2.80 -0.20
CA GLY A 129 -25.35 -3.16 -1.27
C GLY A 129 -23.98 -3.63 -0.79
N THR A 130 -23.11 -3.91 -1.76
CA THR A 130 -21.72 -4.32 -1.54
C THR A 130 -20.82 -3.09 -1.53
N LEU A 131 -19.90 -3.03 -0.57
CA LEU A 131 -18.86 -2.02 -0.53
C LEU A 131 -17.67 -2.46 -1.38
N TYR A 132 -17.24 -1.59 -2.27
CA TYR A 132 -15.99 -1.67 -3.00
C TYR A 132 -15.01 -0.72 -2.31
N ILE A 133 -14.04 -1.31 -1.60
CA ILE A 133 -13.10 -0.59 -0.75
C ILE A 133 -11.73 -0.58 -1.43
N ASP A 134 -11.41 0.54 -2.06
CA ASP A 134 -10.13 0.81 -2.68
C ASP A 134 -9.09 1.16 -1.61
N HIS A 135 -8.05 0.33 -1.51
CA HIS A 135 -7.00 0.45 -0.50
C HIS A 135 -5.64 0.06 -1.06
N ILE A 136 -4.60 0.46 -0.34
CA ILE A 136 -3.26 -0.09 -0.48
C ILE A 136 -3.14 -1.27 0.48
N LYS A 137 -2.66 -2.40 -0.04
CA LYS A 137 -2.31 -3.58 0.76
C LYS A 137 -0.82 -3.63 1.04
N ASP A 138 -0.46 -4.15 2.20
CA ASP A 138 0.92 -4.52 2.49
C ASP A 138 1.26 -5.88 1.90
N SER A 139 2.54 -6.13 1.62
CA SER A 139 3.00 -7.46 1.20
C SER A 139 3.25 -8.39 2.40
N PRO A 140 3.22 -9.73 2.21
CA PRO A 140 3.51 -10.67 3.29
C PRO A 140 4.90 -10.43 3.87
N GLU A 141 5.11 -10.77 5.14
CA GLU A 141 6.45 -10.78 5.73
C GLU A 141 7.40 -11.69 4.96
N ILE A 142 8.63 -11.21 4.79
CA ILE A 142 9.74 -12.00 4.25
C ILE A 142 10.33 -12.81 5.40
N THR A 143 10.35 -14.12 5.23
CA THR A 143 10.84 -15.10 6.22
C THR A 143 11.99 -15.91 5.63
N ASN A 144 12.62 -16.76 6.44
CA ASN A 144 13.66 -17.69 5.98
C ASN A 144 13.08 -18.91 5.22
N ASP A 145 12.13 -18.68 4.33
CA ASP A 145 11.44 -19.69 3.55
C ASP A 145 11.63 -19.38 2.06
N ASP A 146 11.93 -20.40 1.26
CA ASP A 146 12.12 -20.27 -0.18
C ASP A 146 10.85 -19.83 -0.92
N SER A 147 9.67 -20.05 -0.33
CA SER A 147 8.39 -19.54 -0.85
C SER A 147 8.16 -18.06 -0.53
N SER A 148 8.94 -17.50 0.40
CA SER A 148 8.82 -16.11 0.80
C SER A 148 9.57 -15.19 -0.16
N SER A 149 8.82 -14.40 -0.90
CA SER A 149 9.36 -13.44 -1.87
C SER A 149 8.57 -12.15 -1.81
N TRP A 150 9.28 -11.03 -1.97
CA TRP A 150 8.61 -9.76 -2.17
C TRP A 150 7.84 -9.79 -3.49
N MET A 151 6.67 -9.15 -3.51
CA MET A 151 5.79 -9.16 -4.69
C MET A 151 6.24 -8.22 -5.81
N PHE A 152 7.19 -7.33 -5.53
CA PHE A 152 7.77 -6.42 -6.50
C PHE A 152 8.56 -7.19 -7.57
N PRO A 153 8.89 -6.55 -8.71
CA PRO A 153 9.77 -7.17 -9.69
C PRO A 153 11.10 -7.60 -9.07
N SER A 154 11.60 -8.78 -9.46
CA SER A 154 12.78 -9.41 -8.85
C SER A 154 14.04 -8.54 -8.85
N TRP A 155 14.20 -7.68 -9.85
CA TRP A 155 15.32 -6.73 -9.95
C TRP A 155 15.33 -5.66 -8.85
N VAL A 156 14.21 -5.45 -8.15
CA VAL A 156 14.08 -4.52 -7.03
C VAL A 156 14.55 -5.15 -5.72
N HIS A 157 14.50 -6.48 -5.59
CA HIS A 157 14.70 -7.15 -4.30
C HIS A 157 16.06 -6.84 -3.63
N PRO A 158 17.19 -6.67 -4.36
CA PRO A 158 18.46 -6.27 -3.75
C PRO A 158 18.37 -4.99 -2.91
N LEU A 159 17.41 -4.10 -3.21
CA LEU A 159 17.13 -2.90 -2.44
C LEU A 159 16.93 -3.18 -0.95
N LEU A 160 16.23 -4.27 -0.63
CA LEU A 160 15.94 -4.65 0.75
C LEU A 160 17.22 -5.02 1.51
N GLY A 161 18.14 -5.72 0.86
CA GLY A 161 19.44 -6.06 1.43
C GLY A 161 20.29 -4.82 1.70
N PHE A 162 20.34 -3.88 0.76
CA PHE A 162 21.07 -2.62 0.96
C PHE A 162 20.55 -1.83 2.16
N TYR A 163 19.23 -1.70 2.32
CA TYR A 163 18.64 -1.05 3.48
C TYR A 163 18.88 -1.83 4.78
N ALA A 164 18.70 -3.15 4.76
CA ALA A 164 18.86 -3.97 5.95
C ALA A 164 20.28 -3.89 6.52
N VAL A 165 21.30 -3.93 5.64
CA VAL A 165 22.70 -3.76 6.03
C VAL A 165 23.00 -2.34 6.45
N ALA A 166 22.43 -1.32 5.80
CA ALA A 166 22.58 0.07 6.22
C ALA A 166 22.02 0.31 7.64
N ILE A 167 20.85 -0.27 7.96
CA ILE A 167 20.24 -0.21 9.30
C ILE A 167 21.13 -0.91 10.32
N ASN A 168 21.54 -2.16 10.04
CA ASN A 168 22.41 -2.92 10.93
C ASN A 168 23.69 -2.15 11.27
N LYS A 169 24.36 -1.64 10.24
CA LYS A 169 25.63 -0.97 10.44
C LYS A 169 25.47 0.39 11.11
N GLY A 170 24.34 1.09 10.93
CA GLY A 170 24.05 2.33 11.67
C GLY A 170 24.01 2.16 13.21
N GLY A 171 23.89 0.92 13.71
CA GLY A 171 23.93 0.58 15.14
C GLY A 171 25.22 -0.05 15.64
N VAL A 172 26.24 -0.26 14.80
CA VAL A 172 27.49 -0.97 15.16
C VAL A 172 28.71 -0.05 14.94
N ASP A 173 29.68 -0.07 15.86
CA ASP A 173 30.96 0.63 15.71
C ASP A 173 31.70 0.13 14.46
N TYR A 174 31.95 1.04 13.53
CA TYR A 174 32.28 0.74 12.13
C TYR A 174 33.78 0.50 11.89
N ASP A 175 34.10 -0.48 11.04
CA ASP A 175 35.43 -0.72 10.47
C ASP A 175 35.62 -0.11 9.06
N ASP A 176 36.88 0.12 8.65
CA ASP A 176 37.27 0.90 7.46
C ASP A 176 36.77 0.29 6.14
N ILE A 177 36.71 -1.04 6.02
CA ILE A 177 36.24 -1.71 4.78
C ILE A 177 34.74 -1.44 4.55
N ASN A 178 33.94 -1.51 5.60
CA ASN A 178 32.51 -1.26 5.50
C ASN A 178 32.18 0.21 5.28
N ALA A 179 32.99 1.13 5.81
CA ALA A 179 32.87 2.56 5.54
C ALA A 179 33.09 2.89 4.05
N ARG A 180 33.98 2.15 3.37
CA ARG A 180 34.27 2.34 1.94
C ARG A 180 33.19 1.80 1.01
N MET A 181 32.48 0.73 1.39
CA MET A 181 31.37 0.17 0.58
C MET A 181 30.04 0.90 0.73
N ALA A 182 29.87 1.70 1.79
CA ALA A 182 28.60 2.38 2.07
C ALA A 182 28.14 3.38 0.98
N PRO A 183 29.02 4.20 0.37
CA PRO A 183 28.63 5.10 -0.72
C PRO A 183 28.12 4.36 -1.96
N ASP A 184 28.80 3.27 -2.35
CA ASP A 184 28.45 2.48 -3.54
C ASP A 184 27.12 1.75 -3.36
N ASN A 185 26.92 1.11 -2.21
CA ASN A 185 25.65 0.46 -1.86
C ASN A 185 24.49 1.47 -1.86
N ARG A 186 24.72 2.69 -1.35
CA ARG A 186 23.72 3.76 -1.37
C ARG A 186 23.42 4.23 -2.79
N ALA A 187 24.44 4.35 -3.65
CA ALA A 187 24.25 4.73 -5.05
C ALA A 187 23.42 3.69 -5.81
N GLN A 188 23.70 2.40 -5.60
CA GLN A 188 22.94 1.30 -6.21
C GLN A 188 21.49 1.26 -5.72
N ALA A 189 21.26 1.39 -4.40
CA ALA A 189 19.92 1.47 -3.83
C ALA A 189 19.11 2.64 -4.43
N ASN A 190 19.72 3.83 -4.55
CA ASN A 190 19.08 5.00 -5.15
C ASN A 190 18.75 4.80 -6.65
N ALA A 191 19.62 4.11 -7.40
CA ALA A 191 19.37 3.79 -8.80
C ALA A 191 18.16 2.86 -8.94
N ILE A 192 18.07 1.82 -8.11
CA ILE A 192 16.95 0.87 -8.10
C ILE A 192 15.63 1.60 -7.75
N ILE A 193 15.63 2.47 -6.74
CA ILE A 193 14.44 3.26 -6.37
C ILE A 193 13.97 4.12 -7.54
N LYS A 194 14.87 4.85 -8.21
CA LYS A 194 14.50 5.69 -9.36
C LYS A 194 13.93 4.87 -10.52
N MET A 195 14.51 3.69 -10.79
CA MET A 195 13.96 2.78 -11.79
C MET A 195 12.56 2.28 -11.40
N LEU A 196 12.35 1.99 -10.12
CA LEU A 196 11.06 1.55 -9.59
C LEU A 196 10.00 2.65 -9.69
N GLU A 197 10.36 3.88 -9.35
CA GLU A 197 9.50 5.04 -9.54
C GLU A 197 9.12 5.24 -11.00
N GLY A 198 10.09 5.12 -11.92
CA GLY A 198 9.83 5.21 -13.36
C GLY A 198 8.86 4.14 -13.85
N TRP A 199 9.10 2.89 -13.47
CA TRP A 199 8.23 1.76 -13.79
C TRP A 199 6.80 1.93 -13.25
N ASP A 200 6.65 2.41 -12.01
CA ASP A 200 5.33 2.68 -11.45
C ASP A 200 4.63 3.86 -12.15
N ASN A 201 5.37 4.92 -12.48
CA ASN A 201 4.84 6.06 -13.22
C ASN A 201 4.32 5.65 -14.61
N GLU A 202 5.04 4.79 -15.32
CA GLU A 202 4.57 4.24 -16.61
C GLU A 202 3.27 3.45 -16.46
N LYS A 203 3.14 2.64 -15.41
CA LYS A 203 1.89 1.91 -15.11
C LYS A 203 0.73 2.85 -14.78
N GLN A 204 1.00 3.90 -14.00
CA GLN A 204 -0.02 4.90 -13.70
C GLN A 204 -0.46 5.64 -14.96
N LEU A 205 0.48 6.02 -15.83
CA LEU A 205 0.17 6.68 -17.09
C LEU A 205 -0.64 5.76 -18.03
N GLN A 206 -0.26 4.49 -18.15
CA GLN A 206 -1.04 3.51 -18.91
C GLN A 206 -2.47 3.37 -18.38
N SER A 207 -2.64 3.37 -17.04
CA SER A 207 -3.97 3.35 -16.44
C SER A 207 -4.78 4.60 -16.80
N GLN A 208 -4.15 5.78 -16.86
CA GLN A 208 -4.83 7.02 -17.26
C GLN A 208 -5.16 7.05 -18.75
N GLN A 209 -4.24 6.62 -19.62
CA GLN A 209 -4.44 6.55 -21.07
C GLN A 209 -5.50 5.52 -21.46
N ASN A 210 -5.59 4.38 -20.75
CA ASN A 210 -6.70 3.44 -20.94
C ASN A 210 -8.02 3.94 -20.33
N THR A 211 -8.00 5.05 -19.59
CA THR A 211 -9.20 5.75 -19.13
C THR A 211 -9.57 6.90 -20.07
N ASP A 212 -8.85 7.10 -21.19
CA ASP A 212 -9.15 8.13 -22.20
C ASP A 212 -10.57 7.90 -22.77
N PRO A 213 -11.54 8.78 -22.46
CA PRO A 213 -12.94 8.60 -22.77
C PRO A 213 -13.32 8.95 -24.21
N TYR A 214 -12.35 9.25 -25.09
CA TYR A 214 -12.61 9.40 -26.53
C TYR A 214 -12.81 8.06 -27.27
N GLN A 215 -12.90 6.93 -26.56
CA GLN A 215 -13.45 5.70 -27.09
C GLN A 215 -14.99 5.76 -27.06
N GLU A 216 -15.54 6.38 -28.10
CA GLU A 216 -16.95 6.32 -28.55
C GLU A 216 -18.03 6.16 -27.46
N GLY A 217 -18.45 7.31 -26.91
CA GLY A 217 -19.82 7.51 -26.47
C GLY A 217 -20.15 7.06 -25.05
N ASP A 218 -19.80 7.89 -24.06
CA ASP A 218 -20.71 8.10 -22.93
C ASP A 218 -20.32 9.33 -22.09
N GLY A 219 -21.32 10.20 -21.88
CA GLY A 219 -21.50 11.11 -20.74
C GLY A 219 -20.30 11.88 -20.17
N ASP A 220 -20.38 13.21 -20.32
CA ASP A 220 -19.57 14.23 -19.63
C ASP A 220 -19.27 13.85 -18.15
N ARG A 221 -17.99 13.66 -17.82
CA ARG A 221 -17.52 13.35 -16.46
C ARG A 221 -16.80 14.56 -15.86
N PRO A 222 -17.18 15.03 -14.66
CA PRO A 222 -16.54 16.17 -14.03
C PRO A 222 -15.09 15.83 -13.68
N GLY A 223 -14.14 16.52 -14.30
CA GLY A 223 -12.69 16.36 -14.09
C GLY A 223 -11.87 16.09 -15.36
N ALA A 224 -12.50 15.93 -16.53
CA ALA A 224 -11.77 15.87 -17.79
C ALA A 224 -11.14 17.23 -18.13
N ILE A 225 -9.81 17.27 -18.27
CA ILE A 225 -9.10 18.44 -18.79
C ILE A 225 -9.28 18.41 -20.31
N ASN A 226 -10.10 19.31 -20.84
CA ASN A 226 -10.16 19.57 -22.27
C ASN A 226 -8.80 20.16 -22.69
N LEU A 227 -8.05 19.43 -23.51
CA LEU A 227 -6.92 19.97 -24.28
C LEU A 227 -7.43 20.71 -25.51
#